data_AF-A0A6A4TJ61-F1
#
_entry.id   AF-A0A6A4TJ61-F1
#
_cell.length_a   1.000
_cell.length_b   1.000
_cell.length_c   1.000
_cell.angle_alpha   90.00
_cell.angle_beta   90.00
_cell.angle_gamma   90.00
#
_symmetry.space_group_name_H-M   'P 1'
#
loop_
_entity.id
_entity.type
_entity.pdbx_description
1 polymer ?
#
loop_
_entity_poly.entity_id
_entity_poly.type
_entity_poly.pdbx_seq_one_letter_code
_entity_poly.pdbx_strand_id
1 'polypeptide(L)'
;AANPGGKSLSGNGTSTNSCWEEGSSGSSSDEEHGGGGMRVGPQYQAVVPEFDPDLAQAAQLRENPGMLVWIPSSCLNQTQLDEYIAIAKEKHGYNMEQALGMLFWHKHNIEKSLADLPNFTPFPDEWTVEDRVLFEQAFSFHGKSFHRIQQM
;
A
#
# COMPACT_ATOMS: atom_id res chain seq x y z
N ALA A 1 -10.85 67.19 39.63
CA ALA A 1 -11.48 65.86 39.63
C ALA A 1 -10.38 64.81 39.51
N ALA A 2 -10.49 63.73 40.29
CA ALA A 2 -9.45 62.73 40.56
C ALA A 2 -9.27 61.72 39.40
N ASN A 3 -8.06 61.15 39.31
CA ASN A 3 -7.69 59.90 38.61
C ASN A 3 -8.11 58.68 39.51
N PRO A 4 -7.95 57.36 39.18
CA PRO A 4 -7.31 56.69 38.02
C PRO A 4 -7.97 55.36 37.52
N GLY A 5 -7.37 54.72 36.50
CA GLY A 5 -7.10 53.26 36.50
C GLY A 5 -8.04 52.30 35.76
N GLY A 6 -7.48 51.46 34.88
CA GLY A 6 -8.19 50.33 34.28
C GLY A 6 -7.31 49.51 33.33
N LYS A 7 -6.55 48.57 33.90
CA LYS A 7 -5.79 47.53 33.21
C LYS A 7 -6.77 46.53 32.58
N SER A 8 -6.63 46.18 31.30
CA SER A 8 -7.37 45.07 30.70
C SER A 8 -6.44 43.86 30.54
N LEU A 9 -6.89 42.74 31.09
CA LEU A 9 -6.33 41.40 30.96
C LEU A 9 -7.02 40.69 29.79
N SER A 10 -6.23 40.11 28.89
CA SER A 10 -6.53 38.89 28.11
C SER A 10 -5.28 38.61 27.27
N GLY A 11 -4.75 37.40 27.12
CA GLY A 11 -5.38 36.09 27.15
C GLY A 11 -4.72 35.32 26.01
N ASN A 12 -4.05 34.23 26.35
CA ASN A 12 -3.08 33.44 25.59
C ASN A 12 -3.61 32.74 24.30
N GLY A 13 -2.70 32.42 23.36
CA GLY A 13 -2.86 31.46 22.25
C GLY A 13 -3.18 32.11 20.90
N THR A 14 -2.56 31.80 19.75
CA THR A 14 -1.95 30.54 19.30
C THR A 14 -1.02 30.85 18.12
N SER A 15 0.15 30.23 18.11
CA SER A 15 1.11 30.20 17.01
C SER A 15 0.51 29.49 15.79
N THR A 16 0.50 30.15 14.63
CA THR A 16 0.85 29.61 13.31
C THR A 16 0.54 30.69 12.28
N ASN A 17 1.55 31.38 11.77
CA ASN A 17 1.42 32.00 10.45
C ASN A 17 2.76 32.03 9.73
N SER A 18 2.75 31.41 8.54
CA SER A 18 3.54 31.76 7.36
C SER A 18 5.06 31.82 7.49
N CYS A 19 5.72 30.68 7.28
CA CYS A 19 7.12 30.61 6.85
C CYS A 19 7.17 29.89 5.50
N TRP A 20 6.91 30.65 4.44
CA TRP A 20 7.27 30.26 3.07
C TRP A 20 8.29 31.28 2.59
N GLU A 21 9.50 31.21 3.16
CA GLU A 21 10.64 31.89 2.55
C GLU A 21 11.05 31.13 1.28
N GLU A 22 10.71 31.75 0.15
CA GLU A 22 11.66 32.07 -0.91
C GLU A 22 12.67 30.97 -1.26
N GLY A 23 12.18 29.94 -1.95
CA GLY A 23 13.01 28.97 -2.68
C GLY A 23 13.71 29.65 -3.85
N SER A 24 14.86 30.26 -3.55
CA SER A 24 15.75 30.93 -4.47
C SER A 24 16.11 30.05 -5.68
N SER A 25 15.91 30.61 -6.87
CA SER A 25 16.32 30.06 -8.16
C SER A 25 17.85 29.92 -8.22
N GLY A 26 18.35 28.71 -7.93
CA GLY A 26 19.73 28.32 -8.17
C GLY A 26 20.00 28.16 -9.66
N SER A 27 20.64 29.17 -10.24
CA SER A 27 21.22 29.23 -11.57
C SER A 27 21.85 27.90 -12.04
N SER A 28 21.31 27.33 -13.12
CA SER A 28 21.91 26.21 -13.86
C SER A 28 23.07 26.74 -14.71
N SER A 29 24.31 26.57 -14.22
CA SER A 29 25.53 26.84 -14.98
C SER A 29 25.81 25.71 -15.97
N ASP A 30 26.20 26.11 -17.17
CA ASP A 30 26.23 25.30 -18.39
C ASP A 30 27.56 24.54 -18.59
N GLU A 31 27.45 23.42 -19.32
CA GLU A 31 28.45 22.71 -20.14
C GLU A 31 29.65 21.95 -19.51
N GLU A 32 29.48 20.64 -19.29
CA GLU A 32 30.26 19.58 -19.98
C GLU A 32 29.77 18.18 -19.55
N HIS A 33 29.46 17.32 -20.54
CA HIS A 33 29.07 15.90 -20.42
C HIS A 33 27.62 15.56 -19.97
N GLY A 34 26.73 15.42 -20.97
CA GLY A 34 25.78 14.30 -20.96
C GLY A 34 24.48 14.46 -20.19
N GLY A 35 23.77 15.58 -20.36
CA GLY A 35 22.29 15.62 -20.43
C GLY A 35 21.49 14.89 -19.35
N GLY A 36 21.92 14.98 -18.09
CA GLY A 36 21.26 14.39 -16.91
C GLY A 36 20.27 15.32 -16.21
N GLY A 37 19.75 16.34 -16.89
CA GLY A 37 18.74 17.27 -16.35
C GLY A 37 17.31 16.75 -16.53
N MET A 38 16.38 17.26 -15.72
CA MET A 38 14.96 16.98 -15.88
C MET A 38 14.49 17.49 -17.24
N ARG A 39 14.04 16.58 -18.10
CA ARG A 39 13.70 16.90 -19.49
C ARG A 39 12.33 17.57 -19.54
N VAL A 40 12.25 18.71 -20.22
CA VAL A 40 11.03 19.49 -20.38
C VAL A 40 10.67 19.57 -21.86
N GLY A 41 9.40 19.40 -22.17
CA GLY A 41 8.87 19.50 -23.52
C GLY A 41 7.70 18.54 -23.78
N PRO A 42 6.99 18.70 -24.91
CA PRO A 42 5.80 17.89 -25.23
C PRO A 42 6.04 16.37 -25.29
N GLN A 43 7.29 15.94 -25.46
CA GLN A 43 7.68 14.51 -25.46
C GLN A 43 7.87 13.93 -24.05
N TYR A 44 7.94 14.78 -23.04
CA TYR A 44 8.25 14.41 -21.65
C TYR A 44 7.09 14.74 -20.69
N GLN A 45 6.24 15.72 -21.04
CA GLN A 45 5.13 16.18 -20.23
C GLN A 45 3.82 15.54 -20.70
N ALA A 46 2.99 15.08 -19.75
CA ALA A 46 1.62 14.68 -20.04
C ALA A 46 0.77 15.91 -20.36
N VAL A 47 -0.13 15.79 -21.34
CA VAL A 47 -1.16 16.81 -21.58
C VAL A 47 -2.18 16.70 -20.45
N VAL A 48 -2.32 17.77 -19.67
CA VAL A 48 -3.34 17.85 -18.62
C VAL A 48 -4.69 18.12 -19.29
N PRO A 49 -5.66 17.18 -19.23
CA PRO A 49 -6.99 17.43 -19.75
C PRO A 49 -7.68 18.51 -18.93
N GLU A 50 -8.53 19.31 -19.58
CA GLU A 50 -9.47 20.19 -18.87
C GLU A 50 -10.42 19.38 -18.01
N PHE A 51 -10.88 19.98 -16.90
CA PHE A 51 -11.82 19.31 -16.02
C PHE A 51 -13.18 19.16 -16.70
N ASP A 52 -13.63 17.91 -16.86
CA ASP A 52 -14.94 17.55 -17.38
C ASP A 52 -15.74 16.83 -16.27
N PRO A 53 -16.82 17.45 -15.75
CA PRO A 53 -17.63 16.84 -14.69
C PRO A 53 -18.31 15.54 -15.13
N ASP A 54 -18.68 15.40 -16.41
CA ASP A 54 -19.35 14.22 -16.93
C ASP A 54 -18.36 13.05 -17.03
N LEU A 55 -17.13 13.34 -17.48
CA LEU A 55 -16.04 12.36 -17.50
C LEU A 55 -15.64 11.93 -16.08
N ALA A 56 -15.62 12.85 -15.12
CA ALA A 56 -15.34 12.55 -13.71
C ALA A 56 -16.42 11.64 -13.11
N GLN A 57 -17.70 11.88 -13.41
CA GLN A 57 -18.80 11.03 -12.97
C GLN A 57 -18.74 9.64 -13.63
N ALA A 58 -18.45 9.58 -14.93
CA ALA A 58 -18.26 8.32 -15.66
C ALA A 58 -17.06 7.51 -15.13
N ALA A 59 -15.99 8.18 -14.70
CA ALA A 59 -14.83 7.54 -14.08
C ALA A 59 -15.17 6.91 -12.72
N GLN A 60 -16.04 7.55 -11.93
CA GLN A 60 -16.55 7.00 -10.66
C GLN A 60 -17.47 5.80 -10.88
N LEU A 61 -18.23 5.81 -11.98
CA LEU A 61 -19.15 4.73 -12.36
C LEU A 61 -18.46 3.58 -13.12
N ARG A 62 -17.16 3.69 -13.42
CA ARG A 62 -16.43 2.63 -14.14
C ARG A 62 -16.69 1.29 -13.46
N GLU A 63 -17.17 0.33 -14.24
CA GLU A 63 -17.61 -1.00 -13.78
C GLU A 63 -16.48 -1.90 -13.27
N ASN A 64 -15.23 -1.44 -13.32
CA ASN A 64 -14.04 -2.17 -12.88
C ASN A 64 -13.20 -1.35 -11.87
N PRO A 65 -13.76 -0.93 -10.72
CA PRO A 65 -12.90 -0.69 -9.57
C PRO A 65 -12.28 -2.05 -9.23
N GLY A 66 -11.00 -2.11 -8.90
CA GLY A 66 -10.31 -3.39 -8.67
C GLY A 66 -11.07 -4.33 -7.72
N MET A 67 -10.76 -5.62 -7.78
CA MET A 67 -11.40 -6.62 -6.91
C MET A 67 -11.17 -6.29 -5.43
N LEU A 68 -12.25 -6.06 -4.68
CA LEU A 68 -12.19 -5.84 -3.25
C LEU A 68 -11.81 -7.14 -2.54
N VAL A 69 -10.64 -7.18 -1.89
CA VAL A 69 -10.11 -8.36 -1.20
C VAL A 69 -10.17 -8.28 0.33
N TRP A 70 -10.32 -7.08 0.89
CA TRP A 70 -10.41 -6.85 2.33
C TRP A 70 -11.00 -5.48 2.63
N ILE A 71 -11.75 -5.36 3.74
CA ILE A 71 -12.14 -4.08 4.33
C ILE A 71 -12.00 -4.14 5.84
N PRO A 72 -11.67 -3.04 6.53
CA PRO A 72 -11.71 -2.99 7.98
C PRO A 72 -13.11 -3.31 8.51
N SER A 73 -13.18 -4.03 9.64
CA SER A 73 -14.42 -4.33 10.36
C SER A 73 -14.38 -3.73 11.75
N SER A 74 -15.43 -3.01 12.13
CA SER A 74 -15.59 -2.46 13.48
C SER A 74 -16.00 -3.52 14.52
N CYS A 75 -16.40 -4.71 14.06
CA CYS A 75 -16.95 -5.76 14.91
C CYS A 75 -15.92 -6.82 15.31
N LEU A 76 -14.71 -6.75 14.76
CA LEU A 76 -13.62 -7.69 15.03
C LEU A 76 -12.59 -7.07 15.98
N ASN A 77 -12.33 -7.77 17.08
CA ASN A 77 -11.22 -7.41 17.97
C ASN A 77 -9.90 -7.98 17.43
N GLN A 78 -8.79 -7.26 17.64
CA GLN A 78 -7.46 -7.69 17.19
C GLN A 78 -7.10 -9.09 17.70
N THR A 79 -7.31 -9.36 18.99
CA THR A 79 -6.98 -10.67 19.59
C THR A 79 -7.76 -11.82 18.95
N GLN A 80 -9.03 -11.61 18.60
CA GLN A 80 -9.85 -12.64 17.95
C GLN A 80 -9.40 -12.89 16.52
N LEU A 81 -8.95 -11.84 15.82
CA LEU A 81 -8.39 -11.96 14.48
C LEU A 81 -7.06 -12.74 14.52
N ASP A 82 -6.20 -12.44 15.48
CA ASP A 82 -4.91 -13.14 15.66
C ASP A 82 -5.13 -14.63 15.98
N GLU A 83 -6.08 -14.94 16.87
CA GLU A 83 -6.45 -16.32 17.20
C GLU A 83 -7.01 -17.06 15.96
N TYR A 84 -7.88 -16.40 15.19
CA TYR A 84 -8.40 -16.96 13.94
C TYR A 84 -7.28 -17.26 12.94
N ILE A 85 -6.33 -16.34 12.73
CA ILE A 85 -5.19 -16.53 11.82
C ILE A 85 -4.32 -17.70 12.32
N ALA A 86 -4.05 -17.79 13.62
CA ALA A 86 -3.29 -18.89 14.21
C ALA A 86 -3.96 -20.25 13.94
N ILE A 87 -5.28 -20.36 14.18
CA ILE A 87 -6.04 -21.59 13.93
C ILE A 87 -5.99 -21.96 12.43
N ALA A 88 -6.23 -21.00 11.53
CA ALA A 88 -6.21 -21.25 10.10
C ALA A 88 -4.84 -21.74 9.60
N LYS A 89 -3.76 -21.16 10.12
CA LYS A 89 -2.39 -21.54 9.78
C LYS A 89 -2.00 -22.90 10.35
N GLU A 90 -2.20 -23.11 11.64
CA GLU A 90 -1.69 -24.30 12.34
C GLU A 90 -2.53 -25.55 12.05
N LYS A 91 -3.84 -25.43 11.92
CA LYS A 91 -4.73 -26.58 11.71
C LYS A 91 -5.03 -26.87 10.24
N HIS A 92 -5.01 -25.84 9.40
CA HIS A 92 -5.47 -25.96 8.02
C HIS A 92 -4.42 -25.52 6.99
N GLY A 93 -3.22 -25.10 7.42
CA GLY A 93 -2.12 -24.76 6.51
C GLY A 93 -2.32 -23.47 5.72
N TYR A 94 -3.27 -22.62 6.11
CA TYR A 94 -3.50 -21.34 5.43
C TYR A 94 -2.36 -20.38 5.71
N ASN A 95 -1.96 -19.61 4.69
CA ASN A 95 -1.18 -18.41 4.91
C ASN A 95 -2.08 -17.27 5.43
N MET A 96 -1.46 -16.19 5.90
CA MET A 96 -2.19 -15.06 6.48
C MET A 96 -3.16 -14.42 5.49
N GLU A 97 -2.75 -14.21 4.24
CA GLU A 97 -3.58 -13.55 3.22
C GLU A 97 -4.79 -14.42 2.83
N GLN A 98 -4.60 -15.74 2.70
CA GLN A 98 -5.68 -16.68 2.44
C GLN A 98 -6.67 -16.71 3.60
N ALA A 99 -6.18 -16.73 4.85
CA ALA A 99 -7.05 -16.71 6.02
C ALA A 99 -7.89 -15.42 6.08
N LEU A 100 -7.27 -14.26 5.80
CA LEU A 100 -7.97 -12.97 5.72
C LEU A 100 -8.97 -12.93 4.56
N GLY A 101 -8.60 -13.46 3.39
CA GLY A 101 -9.50 -13.59 2.24
C GLY A 101 -10.73 -14.43 2.56
N MET A 102 -10.56 -15.58 3.21
CA MET A 102 -11.66 -16.41 3.70
C MET A 102 -12.53 -15.68 4.73
N LEU A 103 -11.91 -14.98 5.68
CA LEU A 103 -12.66 -14.23 6.68
C LEU A 103 -13.49 -13.11 6.05
N PHE A 104 -12.94 -12.40 5.07
CA PHE A 104 -13.64 -11.37 4.33
C PHE A 104 -14.78 -11.96 3.48
N TRP A 105 -14.57 -13.12 2.85
CA TRP A 105 -15.62 -13.86 2.14
C TRP A 105 -16.85 -14.12 3.02
N HIS A 106 -16.62 -14.43 4.29
CA HIS A 106 -17.67 -14.62 5.30
C HIS A 106 -18.11 -13.33 6.00
N LYS A 107 -17.82 -12.16 5.42
CA LYS A 107 -18.18 -10.84 5.96
C LYS A 107 -17.69 -10.65 7.40
N HIS A 108 -16.46 -11.07 7.69
CA HIS A 108 -15.84 -10.99 9.01
C HIS A 108 -16.49 -11.88 10.09
N ASN A 109 -17.24 -12.90 9.70
CA ASN A 109 -17.78 -13.89 10.64
C ASN A 109 -16.77 -15.02 10.87
N ILE A 110 -16.16 -15.04 12.06
CA ILE A 110 -15.14 -16.04 12.44
C ILE A 110 -15.69 -17.46 12.40
N GLU A 111 -16.85 -17.71 13.01
CA GLU A 111 -17.41 -19.06 13.14
C GLU A 111 -17.72 -19.69 11.78
N LYS A 112 -18.33 -18.92 10.88
CA LYS A 112 -18.62 -19.38 9.51
C LYS A 112 -17.33 -19.66 8.74
N SER A 113 -16.35 -18.77 8.85
CA SER A 113 -15.06 -18.95 8.19
C SER A 113 -14.35 -20.20 8.68
N LEU A 114 -14.27 -20.41 10.00
CA LEU A 114 -13.64 -21.60 10.60
C LEU A 114 -14.32 -22.89 10.17
N ALA A 115 -15.65 -22.91 10.05
CA ALA A 115 -16.39 -24.08 9.60
C ALA A 115 -16.06 -24.47 8.13
N ASP A 116 -15.75 -23.48 7.29
CA ASP A 116 -15.45 -23.68 5.88
C ASP A 116 -13.95 -23.84 5.57
N LEU A 117 -13.04 -23.52 6.49
CA LEU A 117 -11.60 -23.73 6.30
C LEU A 117 -11.21 -25.15 5.81
N PRO A 118 -11.78 -26.25 6.35
CA PRO A 118 -11.46 -27.59 5.86
C PRO A 118 -11.88 -27.85 4.41
N ASN A 119 -12.90 -27.13 3.91
CA ASN A 119 -13.45 -27.31 2.56
C ASN A 119 -12.57 -26.66 1.48
N PHE A 120 -11.73 -25.69 1.88
CA PHE A 120 -10.89 -24.91 0.96
C PHE A 120 -9.40 -25.00 1.31
N THR A 121 -8.99 -26.09 1.98
CA THR A 121 -7.61 -26.31 2.42
C THR A 121 -6.63 -26.08 1.25
N PRO A 122 -5.71 -25.10 1.34
CA PRO A 122 -4.83 -24.78 0.23
C PRO A 122 -3.92 -25.96 -0.08
N PHE A 123 -3.59 -26.10 -1.37
CA PHE A 123 -2.61 -27.09 -1.79
C PHE A 123 -1.28 -26.82 -1.07
N PRO A 124 -0.61 -27.87 -0.56
CA PRO A 124 0.69 -27.69 0.08
C PRO A 124 1.71 -27.12 -0.90
N ASP A 125 2.74 -26.47 -0.35
CA ASP A 125 3.86 -25.92 -1.11
C ASP A 125 4.47 -27.02 -2.00
N GLU A 126 4.29 -26.90 -3.32
CA GLU A 126 4.57 -27.95 -4.30
C GLU A 126 6.07 -28.20 -4.52
N TRP A 127 6.94 -27.42 -3.86
CA TRP A 127 8.39 -27.58 -3.97
C TRP A 127 8.87 -28.75 -3.14
N THR A 128 9.43 -29.74 -3.84
CA THR A 128 10.12 -30.86 -3.21
C THR A 128 11.46 -30.40 -2.60
N VAL A 129 12.08 -31.24 -1.78
CA VAL A 129 13.42 -30.93 -1.25
C VAL A 129 14.43 -30.90 -2.40
N GLU A 130 14.22 -31.76 -3.39
CA GLU A 130 14.97 -31.86 -4.63
C GLU A 130 14.88 -30.54 -5.42
N ASP A 131 13.68 -29.97 -5.60
CA ASP A 131 13.49 -28.70 -6.31
C ASP A 131 14.19 -27.54 -5.61
N ARG A 132 14.13 -27.50 -4.27
CA ARG A 132 14.81 -26.46 -3.47
C ARG A 132 16.33 -26.55 -3.65
N VAL A 133 16.90 -27.75 -3.61
CA VAL A 133 18.34 -27.96 -3.81
C VAL A 133 18.75 -27.66 -5.25
N LEU A 134 17.96 -28.08 -6.25
CA LEU A 134 18.22 -27.79 -7.66
C LEU A 134 18.23 -26.28 -7.91
N PHE A 135 17.26 -25.55 -7.36
CA PHE A 135 17.20 -24.10 -7.46
C PHE A 135 18.39 -23.43 -6.77
N GLU A 136 18.77 -23.85 -5.56
CA GLU A 136 19.93 -23.29 -4.85
C GLU A 136 21.23 -23.48 -5.62
N GLN A 137 21.43 -24.67 -6.19
CA GLN A 137 22.57 -24.95 -7.05
C GLN A 137 22.55 -24.06 -8.29
N ALA A 138 21.45 -24.06 -9.05
CA ALA A 138 21.31 -23.25 -10.25
C ALA A 138 21.48 -21.75 -9.97
N PHE A 139 20.96 -21.26 -8.84
CA PHE A 139 21.13 -19.88 -8.38
C PHE A 139 22.59 -19.56 -8.04
N SER A 140 23.33 -20.49 -7.42
CA SER A 140 24.76 -20.31 -7.14
C SER A 140 25.60 -20.18 -8.42
N PHE A 141 25.25 -20.91 -9.49
CA PHE A 141 25.96 -20.88 -10.77
C PHE A 141 25.52 -19.74 -11.70
N HIS A 142 24.23 -19.42 -11.74
CA HIS A 142 23.64 -18.49 -12.72
C HIS A 142 23.17 -17.17 -12.11
N GLY A 143 23.23 -17.00 -10.79
CA GLY A 143 22.76 -15.81 -10.10
C GLY A 143 21.27 -15.58 -10.31
N LYS A 144 20.85 -14.33 -10.51
CA LYS A 144 19.44 -13.96 -10.73
C LYS A 144 18.95 -14.16 -12.17
N SER A 145 19.64 -14.98 -12.97
CA SER A 145 19.22 -15.30 -14.33
C SER A 145 18.18 -16.42 -14.33
N PHE A 146 16.94 -16.07 -13.98
CA PHE A 146 15.86 -17.06 -13.81
C PHE A 146 15.56 -17.87 -15.07
N HIS A 147 15.75 -17.27 -16.26
CA HIS A 147 15.56 -17.98 -17.53
C HIS A 147 16.62 -19.08 -17.74
N ARG A 148 17.83 -18.92 -17.17
CA ARG A 148 18.86 -19.96 -17.19
C ARG A 148 18.64 -21.01 -16.10
N ILE A 149 18.19 -20.59 -14.91
CA ILE A 149 17.83 -21.51 -13.83
C ILE A 149 16.71 -22.45 -14.25
N GLN A 150 15.69 -21.95 -14.97
CA GLN A 150 14.57 -22.77 -15.45
C GLN A 150 14.97 -23.85 -16.48
N GLN A 151 16.12 -23.69 -17.14
CA GLN A 151 16.59 -24.62 -18.17
C GLN A 151 17.45 -25.77 -17.61
N MET A 152 17.75 -25.75 -16.30
CA MET A 152 18.39 -26.85 -15.56
C MET A 152 17.34 -27.82 -15.02
#